data_AF-A0A8J7END0-F1
#
_entry.id   AF-A0A8J7END0-F1
#
_cell.length_a   1.000
_cell.length_b   1.000
_cell.length_c   1.000
_cell.angle_alpha   90.00
_cell.angle_beta   90.00
_cell.angle_gamma   90.00
#
_symmetry.space_group_name_H-M   'P 1'
#
loop_
_entity.id
_entity.type
_entity.pdbx_description
1 polymer ?
#
loop_
_entity_poly.entity_id
_entity_poly.type
_entity_poly.pdbx_seq_one_letter_code
_entity_poly.pdbx_strand_id
1 'polypeptide(L)' 'MELPIVLLLYAALGGAYLVVLPALTFLYLKQRWYVASSIERVLMYFLVFFLFPGLLLLSPFLNFRPQKRQVEA' A
#
# COMPACT_ATOMS: atom_id res chain seq x y z
N MET A 1 22.30 18.29 -21.00
CA MET A 1 22.69 17.81 -19.66
C MET A 1 21.50 17.11 -18.99
N GLU A 2 20.71 16.33 -19.75
CA GLU A 2 19.36 15.95 -19.29
C GLU A 2 19.30 14.57 -18.60
N LEU A 3 20.26 13.69 -18.88
CA LEU A 3 20.25 12.31 -18.41
C LEU A 3 20.18 12.18 -16.87
N PRO A 4 20.92 12.97 -16.07
CA PRO A 4 20.87 12.84 -14.60
C PRO A 4 19.50 13.20 -14.01
N ILE A 5 18.85 14.24 -14.53
CA ILE A 5 17.53 14.69 -14.08
C ILE A 5 16.47 13.66 -14.46
N VAL A 6 16.54 13.13 -15.69
CA VAL A 6 15.63 12.08 -16.16
C VAL A 6 15.77 10.81 -15.31
N LEU A 7 16.98 10.41 -14.96
CA LEU A 7 17.23 9.24 -14.11
C LEU A 7 16.67 9.44 -12.70
N LEU A 8 16.90 10.61 -12.09
CA LEU A 8 16.32 10.95 -10.78
C LEU A 8 14.80 10.95 -10.81
N LEU A 9 14.19 11.48 -11.88
CA LEU A 9 12.74 11.48 -12.06
C LEU A 9 12.18 10.05 -12.10
N TYR A 10 12.75 9.17 -12.92
CA TYR A 10 12.28 7.79 -12.99
C TYR A 10 12.54 7.01 -11.70
N ALA A 11 13.66 7.26 -11.01
CA ALA A 11 13.93 6.66 -9.71
C ALA A 11 12.90 7.13 -8.66
N ALA A 12 12.56 8.42 -8.64
CA ALA A 12 11.55 8.97 -7.74
C ALA A 12 10.15 8.41 -8.03
N LEU A 13 9.74 8.38 -9.30
CA LEU A 13 8.46 7.81 -9.72
C LEU A 13 8.38 6.31 -9.43
N GLY A 14 9.45 5.57 -9.73
CA GLY A 14 9.55 4.13 -9.45
C GLY A 14 9.51 3.84 -7.95
N GLY A 15 10.25 4.60 -7.13
CA GLY A 15 10.22 4.48 -5.67
C GLY A 15 8.86 4.84 -5.08
N ALA A 16 8.21 5.89 -5.60
CA ALA A 16 6.86 6.24 -5.19
C ALA A 16 5.84 5.12 -5.52
N TYR A 17 5.93 4.55 -6.72
CA TYR A 17 5.03 3.49 -7.19
C TYR A 17 5.26 2.12 -6.52
N LEU A 18 6.52 1.73 -6.28
CA LEU A 18 6.86 0.41 -5.74
C LEU A 18 6.92 0.36 -4.21
N VAL A 19 7.10 1.50 -3.54
CA VAL A 19 7.30 1.54 -2.08
C VAL A 19 6.29 2.44 -1.38
N VAL A 20 6.25 3.73 -1.72
CA VAL A 20 5.48 4.73 -0.96
C VAL A 20 3.97 4.50 -1.09
N LEU A 21 3.45 4.46 -2.31
CA LEU A 21 2.01 4.27 -2.56
C LEU A 21 1.49 2.89 -2.09
N PRO A 22 2.23 1.78 -2.29
CA PRO A 22 1.86 0.48 -1.72
C PRO A 22 1.79 0.49 -0.19
N ALA A 23 2.76 1.10 0.49
CA ALA A 23 2.75 1.20 1.96
C ALA A 23 1.53 1.99 2.46
N LEU A 24 1.22 3.13 1.83
CA LEU A 24 0.02 3.91 2.14
C LEU A 24 -1.27 3.11 1.88
N THR A 25 -1.30 2.34 0.78
CA THR A 25 -2.43 1.47 0.45
C THR A 25 -2.63 0.41 1.51
N PHE A 26 -1.57 -0.26 1.99
CA PHE A 26 -1.67 -1.22 3.09
C PHE A 26 -2.25 -0.58 4.38
N LEU A 27 -1.83 0.63 4.73
CA LEU A 27 -2.36 1.36 5.88
C LEU A 27 -3.85 1.71 5.71
N TYR A 28 -4.22 2.17 4.52
CA TYR A 28 -5.59 2.50 4.17
C TYR A 28 -6.51 1.27 4.23
N LEU A 29 -6.10 0.18 3.60
CA LEU A 29 -6.80 -1.11 3.64
C LEU A 29 -6.98 -1.56 5.10
N LYS A 30 -5.90 -1.59 5.89
CA LYS A 30 -5.95 -2.00 7.31
C LYS A 30 -6.95 -1.18 8.12
N GLN A 31 -6.98 0.14 7.92
CA GLN A 31 -7.85 1.03 8.70
C GLN A 31 -9.34 0.88 8.36
N ARG A 32 -9.67 0.69 7.07
CA ARG A 32 -11.06 0.80 6.61
C ARG A 32 -11.68 -0.49 6.08
N TRP A 33 -10.94 -1.61 6.10
CA TRP A 33 -11.42 -2.87 5.52
C TRP A 33 -12.79 -3.33 6.03
N TYR A 34 -13.14 -3.10 7.30
CA TYR A 34 -14.43 -3.58 7.83
C TYR A 34 -15.56 -2.55 7.75
N VAL A 35 -15.26 -1.30 7.40
CA VAL A 35 -16.22 -0.17 7.44
C VAL A 35 -16.39 0.54 6.09
N ALA A 36 -15.62 0.18 5.06
CA ALA A 36 -15.69 0.82 3.76
C ALA A 36 -17.01 0.54 3.02
N SER A 37 -17.55 1.59 2.37
CA SER A 37 -18.76 1.52 1.53
C SER A 37 -18.52 0.75 0.23
N SER A 38 -19.59 0.44 -0.53
CA SER A 38 -19.47 -0.31 -1.78
C SER A 38 -18.61 0.40 -2.84
N ILE A 39 -18.75 1.72 -2.98
CA ILE A 39 -17.96 2.52 -3.92
C ILE A 39 -16.51 2.60 -3.45
N GLU A 40 -16.30 2.82 -2.16
CA GLU A 40 -14.96 2.85 -1.57
C GLU A 40 -14.23 1.51 -1.77
N ARG A 41 -14.95 0.39 -1.62
CA ARG A 41 -14.40 -0.94 -1.85
C ARG A 41 -13.89 -1.14 -3.27
N VAL A 42 -14.59 -0.61 -4.28
CA VAL A 42 -14.15 -0.68 -5.68
C VAL A 42 -12.83 0.07 -5.85
N LEU A 43 -12.70 1.27 -5.27
CA LEU A 43 -11.45 2.02 -5.30
C LEU A 43 -10.32 1.27 -4.57
N MET A 44 -10.61 0.65 -3.43
CA MET A 44 -9.64 -0.18 -2.69
C MET A 44 -9.10 -1.32 -3.57
N TYR A 45 -9.98 -2.04 -4.28
CA TYR A 45 -9.53 -3.09 -5.20
C TYR A 45 -8.75 -2.54 -6.38
N PHE A 46 -9.19 -1.42 -6.97
CA PHE A 46 -8.44 -0.76 -8.02
C PHE A 46 -7.00 -0.42 -7.57
N LEU A 47 -6.83 0.16 -6.38
CA LEU A 47 -5.51 0.47 -5.83
C LEU A 47 -4.65 -0.79 -5.64
N VAL A 48 -5.25 -1.90 -5.17
CA VAL A 48 -4.54 -3.17 -5.03
C VAL A 48 -4.03 -3.69 -6.38
N PHE A 49 -4.85 -3.67 -7.42
CA PHE A 49 -4.41 -4.14 -8.74
C PHE A 49 -3.44 -3.18 -9.42
N PHE A 50 -3.68 -1.87 -9.30
CA PHE A 50 -2.81 -0.85 -9.88
C PHE A 50 -1.42 -0.85 -9.25
N LEU A 51 -1.31 -1.12 -7.94
CA LEU A 51 -0.05 -1.12 -7.18
C LEU A 51 0.44 -2.53 -6.83
N PHE A 52 -0.11 -3.56 -7.47
CA PHE A 52 0.14 -4.96 -7.13
C PHE A 52 1.62 -5.35 -7.03
N PRO A 53 2.51 -4.93 -7.95
CA PRO A 53 3.94 -5.28 -7.87
C PRO A 53 4.60 -4.78 -6.58
N GLY A 54 4.28 -3.55 -6.16
CA GLY A 54 4.83 -2.96 -4.94
C GLY A 54 4.20 -3.55 -3.67
N LEU A 55 2.91 -3.88 -3.70
CA LEU A 55 2.26 -4.58 -2.59
C LEU A 55 2.87 -5.98 -2.38
N LEU A 56 3.16 -6.70 -3.46
CA LEU A 56 3.85 -7.99 -3.41
C LEU A 56 5.25 -7.86 -2.81
N LEU A 57 6.00 -6.84 -3.20
CA LEU A 57 7.35 -6.56 -2.68
C LEU A 57 7.36 -6.31 -1.17
N LEU A 58 6.39 -5.57 -0.64
CA LEU A 58 6.30 -5.26 0.79
C LEU A 58 5.62 -6.36 1.62
N SER A 59 4.88 -7.27 0.98
CA SER A 59 4.07 -8.29 1.65
C SER A 59 4.81 -9.18 2.67
N PRO A 60 6.09 -9.56 2.49
CA PRO A 60 6.79 -10.41 3.46
C PRO A 60 7.12 -9.68 4.77
N PHE A 61 7.14 -8.35 4.78
CA PHE A 61 7.57 -7.53 5.92
C PHE A 61 6.41 -7.06 6.80
N LEU A 62 5.18 -7.13 6.29
CA LEU A 62 4.00 -6.58 6.97
C LEU A 62 3.19 -7.71 7.61
N ASN A 63 2.93 -7.59 8.92
CA ASN A 63 2.07 -8.53 9.64
C ASN A 63 0.85 -7.79 10.21
N PHE A 64 -0.31 -8.01 9.61
CA PHE A 64 -1.59 -7.42 10.06
C PHE A 64 -2.46 -8.40 10.85
N ARG A 65 -1.84 -9.39 11.50
CA ARG A 65 -2.54 -10.24 12.46
C ARG A 65 -3.21 -9.37 13.54
N PRO A 66 -4.47 -9.65 13.91
CA PRO A 66 -5.11 -9.01 15.04
C PRO A 66 -4.26 -9.13 16.30
N GLN A 67 -4.16 -8.03 17.06
CA GLN A 67 -3.48 -8.04 18.35
C GLN A 67 -4.26 -8.89 19.35
N LYS A 68 -3.55 -9.50 20.31
CA LYS A 68 -4.19 -10.30 21.35
C LYS A 68 -5.15 -9.41 22.15
N ARG A 69 -6.40 -9.85 22.30
CA ARG A 69 -7.36 -9.19 23.18
C ARG A 69 -7.00 -9.51 24.63
N GLN A 70 -6.99 -8.49 25.49
CA GLN A 70 -6.96 -8.69 26.94
C GLN A 70 -8.33 -9.21 27.37
N VAL A 71 -8.36 -10.34 28.07
CA VAL A 71 -9.56 -10.89 28.67
C VAL A 71 -9.46 -10.58 30.15
N GLU A 72 -10.36 -9.72 30.64
CA GLU A 72 -10.52 -9.51 32.08
C GLU A 72 -11.13 -10.79 32.69
N ALA A 73 -10.63 -11.18 33.87
CA ALA A 73 -11.05 -12.39 34.58
C ALA A 73 -12.39 -12.18 35.30
#